data_AF-A0A2N5MEQ5-F1
#
_entry.id   AF-A0A2N5MEQ5-F1
#
_cell.length_a   1.000
_cell.length_b   1.000
_cell.length_c   1.000
_cell.angle_alpha   90.00
_cell.angle_beta   90.00
_cell.angle_gamma   90.00
#
_symmetry.space_group_name_H-M   'P 1'
#
loop_
_entity.id
_entity.type
_entity.pdbx_description
1 polymer ?
#
loop_
_entity_poly.entity_id
_entity_poly.type
_entity_poly.pdbx_seq_one_letter_code
_entity_poly.pdbx_strand_id
1 'polypeptide(L)'
;MNGDGLIWLILLSVLLFSNTASIQLHKKNKLPLWVGGVGIAILGPVIGFISGSIFVKMAHNAGDTGEGAALGAAFIGLVILGNGIIVFLIGVILAVVKFTRKKES
;
A
#
# COMPACT_ATOMS: atom_id res chain seq x y z
N MET A 1 12.85 -8.57 21.22
CA MET A 1 12.04 -7.45 20.64
C MET A 1 12.59 -7.02 19.27
N ASN A 2 12.85 -7.96 18.33
CA ASN A 2 13.59 -7.62 17.09
C ASN A 2 12.82 -7.85 15.76
N GLY A 3 11.58 -8.36 15.80
CA GLY A 3 10.76 -8.57 14.60
C GLY A 3 9.87 -7.37 14.24
N ASP A 4 9.30 -6.72 15.25
CA ASP A 4 8.31 -5.64 15.05
C ASP A 4 8.90 -4.41 14.36
N GLY A 5 10.15 -4.05 14.68
CA GLY A 5 10.81 -2.89 14.06
C GLY A 5 10.98 -3.03 12.54
N LEU A 6 11.23 -4.26 12.06
CA LEU A 6 11.37 -4.56 10.64
C LEU A 6 10.04 -4.41 9.90
N ILE A 7 8.95 -4.89 10.52
CA ILE A 7 7.59 -4.74 10.01
C ILE A 7 7.25 -3.25 9.85
N TRP A 8 7.45 -2.46 10.90
CA TRP A 8 7.18 -1.02 10.88
C TRP A 8 8.02 -0.27 9.85
N LEU A 9 9.31 -0.62 9.71
CA LEU A 9 10.20 0.02 8.75
C LEU A 9 9.78 -0.26 7.31
N ILE A 10 9.44 -1.51 6.98
CA ILE A 10 8.90 -1.88 5.66
C ILE A 10 7.60 -1.12 5.38
N LEU A 11 6.69 -1.10 6.36
CA LEU A 11 5.41 -0.41 6.24
C LEU A 11 5.60 1.09 5.96
N LEU A 12 6.43 1.76 6.76
CA LEU A 12 6.71 3.19 6.61
C LEU A 12 7.33 3.48 5.24
N SER A 13 8.35 2.71 4.83
CA SER A 13 9.02 2.90 3.54
C SER A 13 8.07 2.71 2.36
N VAL A 14 7.25 1.65 2.36
CA VAL A 14 6.30 1.38 1.28
C VAL A 14 5.22 2.46 1.20
N LEU A 15 4.67 2.88 2.35
CA LEU A 15 3.64 3.92 2.40
C LEU A 15 4.17 5.26 1.89
N LEU A 16 5.34 5.70 2.37
CA LEU A 16 5.94 6.98 1.95
C LEU A 16 6.29 6.96 0.46
N PHE A 17 6.90 5.88 -0.03
CA PHE A 17 7.26 5.76 -1.43
C PHE A 17 6.03 5.74 -2.33
N SER A 18 5.05 4.89 -2.01
CA SER A 18 3.82 4.73 -2.80
C SER A 18 3.00 6.00 -2.86
N ASN A 19 2.80 6.67 -1.73
CA ASN A 19 2.04 7.93 -1.68
C ASN A 19 2.78 9.06 -2.41
N THR A 20 4.10 9.17 -2.22
CA THR A 20 4.91 10.20 -2.90
C THR A 20 4.91 10.00 -4.41
N ALA A 21 5.09 8.76 -4.87
CA ALA A 21 5.03 8.41 -6.29
C ALA A 21 3.66 8.77 -6.89
N SER A 22 2.57 8.39 -6.22
CA SER A 22 1.21 8.70 -6.67
C SER A 22 0.96 10.21 -6.78
N ILE A 23 1.36 10.98 -5.77
CA ILE A 23 1.22 12.44 -5.77
C ILE A 23 2.08 13.10 -6.85
N GLN A 24 3.33 12.66 -7.04
CA GLN A 24 4.22 13.22 -8.05
C GLN A 24 3.71 12.93 -9.48
N LEU A 25 3.22 11.72 -9.74
CA LEU A 25 2.62 11.36 -11.03
C LEU A 25 1.37 12.19 -11.33
N HIS A 26 0.56 12.42 -10.29
CA HIS A 26 -0.63 13.26 -10.41
C HIS A 26 -0.27 14.74 -10.66
N LYS A 27 0.70 15.30 -9.92
CA LYS A 27 1.19 16.66 -10.15
C LYS A 27 1.77 16.87 -11.54
N LYS A 28 2.41 15.84 -12.11
CA LYS A 28 2.91 15.87 -13.49
C LYS A 28 1.80 15.65 -14.53
N ASN A 29 0.54 15.60 -14.11
CA ASN A 29 -0.64 15.36 -14.95
C ASN A 29 -0.56 14.07 -15.79
N LYS A 30 0.35 13.15 -15.41
CA LYS A 30 0.60 11.91 -16.16
C LYS A 30 -0.44 10.84 -15.84
N LEU A 31 -0.89 10.79 -14.58
CA LEU A 31 -1.89 9.82 -14.14
C LEU A 31 -2.89 10.43 -13.14
N PRO A 32 -4.19 10.05 -13.21
CA PRO A 32 -5.15 10.40 -12.20
C PRO A 32 -4.78 9.78 -10.84
N LEU A 33 -5.05 10.51 -9.75
CA LEU A 33 -4.83 10.02 -8.38
C LEU A 33 -5.57 8.71 -8.09
N TRP A 34 -6.77 8.53 -8.67
CA TRP A 34 -7.54 7.30 -8.50
C TRP A 34 -6.82 6.09 -9.10
N VAL A 35 -6.17 6.23 -10.26
CA VAL A 35 -5.36 5.16 -10.88
C VAL A 35 -4.17 4.82 -9.99
N GLY A 36 -3.53 5.83 -9.38
CA GLY A 36 -2.48 5.63 -8.39
C GLY A 36 -2.97 4.83 -7.18
N GLY A 37 -4.16 5.15 -6.65
CA GLY A 37 -4.78 4.39 -5.56
C GLY A 37 -5.05 2.93 -5.89
N VAL A 38 -5.55 2.63 -7.11
CA VAL A 38 -5.73 1.24 -7.59
C VAL A 38 -4.40 0.51 -7.64
N GLY A 39 -3.34 1.15 -8.15
CA GLY A 39 -2.01 0.56 -8.19
C GLY A 39 -1.50 0.17 -6.79
N ILE A 40 -1.65 1.08 -5.82
CA ILE A 40 -1.26 0.82 -4.42
C ILE A 40 -2.09 -0.30 -3.81
N ALA A 41 -3.41 -0.32 -4.08
CA ALA A 41 -4.31 -1.35 -3.57
C ALA A 41 -3.92 -2.75 -4.09
N ILE A 42 -3.51 -2.87 -5.35
CA ILE A 42 -3.04 -4.15 -5.92
C ILE A 42 -1.66 -4.53 -5.36
N LEU A 43 -0.78 -3.55 -5.15
CA LEU A 43 0.53 -3.80 -4.57
C LEU A 43 0.46 -4.32 -3.13
N GLY A 44 -0.55 -3.94 -2.35
CA GLY A 44 -0.72 -4.40 -0.97
C GLY A 44 -0.71 -5.92 -0.80
N PRO A 45 -1.65 -6.67 -1.43
CA PRO A 45 -1.66 -8.13 -1.42
C PRO A 45 -0.37 -8.75 -1.97
N VAL A 46 0.21 -8.19 -3.03
CA VAL A 46 1.46 -8.71 -3.62
C VAL A 46 2.61 -8.60 -2.63
N ILE A 47 2.80 -7.43 -2.01
CA ILE A 47 3.84 -7.20 -1.01
C ILE A 47 3.59 -8.07 0.22
N GLY A 48 2.34 -8.14 0.71
CA GLY A 48 1.97 -9.01 1.83
C GLY A 48 2.31 -10.48 1.58
N PHE A 49 2.03 -11.00 0.37
CA PHE A 49 2.34 -12.38 0.01
C PHE A 49 3.84 -12.66 -0.08
N ILE A 50 4.61 -11.74 -0.68
CA ILE A 50 6.07 -11.84 -0.78
C ILE A 50 6.70 -11.79 0.62
N SER A 51 6.34 -10.79 1.43
CA SER A 51 6.81 -10.65 2.81
C SER A 51 6.44 -11.87 3.66
N GLY A 52 5.22 -12.40 3.50
CA GLY A 52 4.76 -13.59 4.23
C GLY A 52 5.58 -14.82 3.88
N SER A 53 5.84 -15.05 2.59
CA SER A 53 6.68 -16.15 2.13
C SER A 53 8.09 -16.10 2.72
N ILE A 54 8.68 -14.89 2.79
CA ILE A 54 10.02 -14.69 3.35
C ILE A 54 10.00 -14.86 4.87
N PHE A 55 9.06 -14.24 5.57
CA PHE A 55 8.99 -14.28 7.03
C PHE A 55 8.66 -15.68 7.54
N VAL A 56 7.71 -16.40 6.92
CA VAL A 56 7.36 -17.78 7.30
C VAL A 56 8.57 -18.70 7.10
N LYS A 57 9.28 -18.57 5.98
CA LYS A 57 10.49 -19.37 5.72
C LYS A 57 11.59 -19.08 6.74
N MET A 58 11.77 -17.82 7.13
CA MET A 58 12.73 -17.43 8.16
C MET A 58 12.34 -17.96 9.54
N ALA A 59 11.05 -17.92 9.89
CA ALA A 59 10.51 -18.47 11.13
C ALA A 59 10.68 -20.00 11.21
N HIS A 60 10.36 -20.73 10.14
CA HIS A 60 10.60 -22.18 10.05
C HIS A 60 12.08 -22.53 10.22
N ASN A 61 12.98 -21.78 9.59
CA ASN A 61 14.42 -21.96 9.76
C ASN A 61 14.91 -21.69 11.20
N ALA A 62 14.17 -20.90 11.97
CA ALA A 62 14.44 -20.62 13.38
C ALA A 62 13.75 -21.60 14.34
N GLY A 63 13.03 -22.61 13.83
CA GLY A 63 12.31 -23.61 14.62
C GLY A 63 10.92 -23.17 15.11
N ASP A 64 10.38 -22.08 14.57
CA ASP A 64 9.03 -21.57 14.89
C ASP A 64 7.98 -22.09 13.89
N THR A 65 6.69 -22.05 14.26
CA THR A 65 5.57 -22.49 13.41
C THR A 65 5.31 -21.54 12.24
N GLY A 66 5.79 -20.29 12.33
CA GLY A 66 5.63 -19.27 11.29
C GLY A 66 4.27 -18.58 11.29
N GLU A 67 3.38 -18.87 12.25
CA GLU A 67 2.05 -18.27 12.34
C GLU A 67 2.12 -16.75 12.59
N GLY A 68 2.99 -16.31 13.51
CA GLY A 68 3.20 -14.89 13.78
C GLY A 68 3.77 -14.14 12.58
N ALA A 69 4.66 -14.79 11.82
CA ALA A 69 5.22 -14.27 10.58
C ALA A 69 4.15 -14.11 9.48
N ALA A 70 3.26 -15.09 9.33
CA ALA A 70 2.14 -15.03 8.40
C ALA A 70 1.15 -13.92 8.76
N LEU A 71 0.78 -13.80 10.06
CA LEU A 71 -0.09 -12.73 10.55
C LEU A 71 0.52 -11.34 10.35
N GLY A 72 1.80 -11.17 10.68
CA GLY A 72 2.51 -9.90 10.47
C GLY A 72 2.57 -9.49 9.00
N ALA A 73 2.79 -10.44 8.09
CA ALA A 73 2.78 -10.18 6.67
C ALA A 73 1.38 -9.86 6.11
N ALA A 74 0.34 -10.56 6.58
CA ALA A 74 -1.04 -10.24 6.24
C ALA A 74 -1.40 -8.82 6.69
N PHE A 75 -0.97 -8.44 7.89
CA PHE A 75 -1.15 -7.07 8.41
C PHE A 75 -0.49 -6.02 7.51
N ILE A 76 0.77 -6.23 7.09
CA ILE A 76 1.46 -5.34 6.13
C ILE A 76 0.63 -5.18 4.86
N GLY A 77 0.20 -6.29 4.25
CA GLY A 77 -0.56 -6.27 3.01
C GLY A 77 -1.90 -5.53 3.14
N LEU A 78 -2.62 -5.75 4.24
CA LEU A 78 -3.89 -5.10 4.53
C LEU A 78 -3.76 -3.60 4.78
N VAL A 79 -2.72 -3.16 5.48
CA VAL A 79 -2.49 -1.73 5.73
C VAL A 79 -2.16 -1.01 4.41
N ILE A 80 -1.32 -1.60 3.55
CA ILE A 80 -1.02 -1.03 2.24
C ILE A 80 -2.28 -0.99 1.37
N LEU A 81 -3.07 -2.07 1.37
CA LEU A 81 -4.36 -2.13 0.66
C LEU A 81 -5.31 -1.03 1.13
N GLY A 82 -5.47 -0.87 2.44
CA GLY A 82 -6.30 0.18 3.04
C GLY A 82 -5.84 1.57 2.63
N ASN A 83 -4.52 1.83 2.62
CA ASN A 83 -3.97 3.08 2.14
C ASN A 83 -4.27 3.31 0.64
N GLY A 84 -4.17 2.28 -0.20
CA GLY A 84 -4.55 2.35 -1.61
C GLY A 84 -6.02 2.72 -1.82
N ILE A 85 -6.92 2.16 -1.01
CA ILE A 85 -8.36 2.49 -1.03
C ILE A 85 -8.58 3.96 -0.65
N ILE A 86 -7.91 4.47 0.39
CA ILE A 86 -8.01 5.88 0.80
C ILE A 86 -7.59 6.81 -0.35
N VAL A 87 -6.43 6.53 -0.96
CA VAL A 87 -5.91 7.32 -2.10
C VAL A 87 -6.86 7.24 -3.30
N PHE A 88 -7.43 6.07 -3.56
CA PHE A 88 -8.43 5.87 -4.62
C PHE A 88 -9.65 6.75 -4.40
N LEU A 89 -10.25 6.72 -3.20
CA LEU A 89 -11.43 7.52 -2.86
C LEU A 89 -11.16 9.02 -2.99
N ILE A 90 -10.02 9.50 -2.48
CA ILE A 90 -9.60 10.91 -2.65
C ILE A 90 -9.48 11.25 -4.14
N GLY A 91 -8.86 10.38 -4.94
CA GLY A 91 -8.72 10.56 -6.37
C GLY A 91 -10.05 10.62 -7.12
N VAL A 92 -11.03 9.79 -6.73
CA VAL A 92 -12.38 9.79 -7.30
C VAL A 92 -13.10 11.10 -6.96
N ILE A 93 -13.07 11.54 -5.69
CA ILE A 93 -13.69 12.80 -5.26
C ILE A 93 -13.13 13.98 -6.06
N LEU A 94 -11.80 14.06 -6.20
CA LEU A 94 -11.15 15.12 -6.98
C LEU A 94 -11.54 15.08 -8.46
N ALA A 95 -11.67 13.89 -9.04
CA ALA A 95 -12.10 13.73 -10.43
C ALA A 95 -13.55 14.21 -10.63
N VAL A 96 -14.46 13.85 -9.72
CA VAL A 96 -15.87 14.27 -9.77
C VAL A 96 -15.99 15.79 -9.62
N VAL A 97 -15.32 16.39 -8.62
CA VAL A 97 -15.35 17.84 -8.40
C VAL A 97 -14.79 18.62 -9.59
N LYS A 98 -13.74 18.11 -10.23
CA LYS A 98 -13.17 18.72 -11.44
C LYS A 98 -14.14 18.63 -12.61
N PHE A 99 -14.88 17.53 -12.74
CA PHE A 99 -15.85 17.35 -13.81
C PHE A 99 -17.08 18.23 -13.65
N THR A 100 -17.59 18.41 -12.43
CA THR A 100 -18.74 19.29 -12.15
C THR A 100 -18.39 20.75 -12.40
N ARG A 101 -17.23 21.24 -11.92
CA ARG A 101 -16.78 22.62 -12.17
C ARG A 101 -16.51 22.93 -13.64
N LYS A 102 -16.09 21.94 -14.44
CA LYS A 102 -15.88 22.12 -15.88
C LYS A 102 -17.19 22.28 -16.65
N LYS A 103 -18.32 21.87 -16.07
CA LYS A 103 -19.64 21.93 -16.71
C LYS A 103 -20.36 23.28 -16.50
N GLU A 104 -19.84 24.10 -15.59
CA GLU A 104 -20.38 25.45 -15.26
C GLU A 104 -19.60 26.60 -15.93
N SER A 105 -18.62 26.31 -16.79
CA SER A 105 -17.86 27.30 -17.57
C SER A 105 -17.94 27.01 -19.06
#